data_AF-A0A353GCH3-F1
#
_entry.id   AF-A0A353GCH3-F1
#
_cell.length_a   1.000
_cell.length_b   1.000
_cell.length_c   1.000
_cell.angle_alpha   90.00
_cell.angle_beta   90.00
_cell.angle_gamma   90.00
#
_symmetry.space_group_name_H-M   'P 1'
#
loop_
_entity.id
_entity.type
_entity.pdbx_description
1 polymer ?
#
loop_
_entity_poly.entity_id
_entity_poly.type
_entity_poly.pdbx_seq_one_letter_code
_entity_poly.pdbx_strand_id
1 'polypeptide(L)'
;MSEIKYSPSRRSLLRGMTALAGAYFASPLIYGFRQAQAAYQTTKPKLEKNFGKGKTVAVIGAGVAGLTTAYTLADAGFKVVVFEADNRYGGRSLTARPSNPKYKDWWFKKYDPEKRFPAMYVDRYHERPESPAAGEQVCTFMDDQWAANGYRGNPVELFLNAGPGRIPSNHVDLIALCQEIGVALEPYFFLSTSNLLQSDKFRHGAAIPFGQVNYSLFSEMAEVMYKVTQEAVKLQGATGSEEAKKLENLYRLFGDLTKEGALQDTSRLGYLKFPGGWRNSGTIRPTVPLDEILDSEFIGSADANPELSPGSFLFNSFNGDWQPALMQPIGGMDRIWQQLLLQDIPSSAFWNHHLQKKTGRAPKVGDLVLLNAKISKIIALDRGVGLTIDRGKGPSLKEKFDFCVSTMAPSLLNRVLVPDNIPPKFLKGLQAFSETGAWPDQTPNLWTPAIKVGWQGKDRFWETKNEIYGGISWTTDIIGQIWYPSEDFTARTGILTGAYNRGEQASVFAKQNQPERLAAAKTGLGKLHKGEENNVTHGMSIAWQLMPHQVGGWASDTASTSPDVYEQITTFKENGYFYCAGDTWSYWPGWQVGSVASAYCAIDAIANTIRAGK
;
A
#
# COMPACT_ATOMS: atom_id res chain seq x y z
N MET A 1 45.60 -2.85 22.44
CA MET A 1 45.39 -3.69 21.24
C MET A 1 44.59 -2.86 20.27
N SER A 2 45.21 -2.40 19.19
CA SER A 2 44.59 -1.55 18.17
C SER A 2 43.81 -2.42 17.18
N GLU A 3 42.49 -2.21 17.08
CA GLU A 3 41.67 -2.79 16.03
C GLU A 3 42.05 -2.17 14.68
N ILE A 4 42.64 -2.98 13.81
CA ILE A 4 42.84 -2.63 12.40
C ILE A 4 41.50 -2.88 11.70
N LYS A 5 40.76 -1.81 11.40
CA LYS A 5 39.65 -1.85 10.43
C LYS A 5 40.24 -2.15 9.06
N TYR A 6 40.10 -3.38 8.58
CA TYR A 6 40.37 -3.73 7.19
C TYR A 6 39.28 -3.11 6.31
N SER A 7 39.57 -1.97 5.68
CA SER A 7 38.79 -1.50 4.53
C SER A 7 39.34 -2.20 3.28
N PRO A 8 38.56 -3.01 2.55
CA PRO A 8 39.05 -3.64 1.34
C PRO A 8 39.38 -2.57 0.30
N SER A 9 40.63 -2.54 -0.15
CA SER A 9 41.05 -1.66 -1.24
C SER A 9 40.33 -2.02 -2.56
N ARG A 10 40.15 -1.07 -3.47
CA ARG A 10 39.63 -1.29 -4.84
C ARG A 10 40.28 -2.51 -5.52
N ARG A 11 41.55 -2.78 -5.20
CA ARG A 11 42.35 -3.90 -5.73
C ARG A 11 41.99 -5.27 -5.16
N SER A 12 41.55 -5.37 -3.90
CA SER A 12 41.11 -6.64 -3.29
C SER A 12 39.71 -7.04 -3.74
N LEU A 13 38.83 -6.06 -3.97
CA LEU A 13 37.50 -6.28 -4.53
C LEU A 13 37.59 -6.84 -5.97
N LEU A 14 38.45 -6.25 -6.80
CA LEU A 14 38.70 -6.69 -8.18
C LEU A 14 39.19 -8.14 -8.26
N ARG A 15 40.05 -8.58 -7.35
CA ARG A 15 40.56 -9.96 -7.27
C ARG A 15 39.50 -10.98 -6.84
N GLY A 16 38.58 -10.61 -5.96
CA GLY A 16 37.48 -11.49 -5.54
C GLY A 16 36.45 -11.71 -6.65
N MET A 17 36.18 -10.66 -7.45
CA MET A 17 35.20 -10.73 -8.54
C MET A 17 35.72 -11.48 -9.77
N THR A 18 37.04 -11.51 -10.01
CA THR A 18 37.65 -12.33 -11.09
C THR A 18 37.43 -13.82 -10.86
N ALA A 19 37.42 -14.28 -9.60
CA ALA A 19 37.15 -15.67 -9.25
C ALA A 19 35.69 -16.08 -9.54
N LEU A 20 34.74 -15.14 -9.40
CA LEU A 20 33.32 -15.36 -9.69
C LEU A 20 33.02 -15.34 -11.20
N ALA A 21 33.71 -14.52 -11.98
CA ALA A 21 33.58 -14.52 -13.45
C ALA A 21 33.94 -15.87 -14.08
N GLY A 22 34.87 -16.62 -13.48
CA GLY A 22 35.22 -17.98 -13.90
C GLY A 22 34.15 -19.05 -13.62
N ALA A 23 33.21 -18.79 -12.70
CA ALA A 23 32.18 -19.75 -12.29
C ALA A 23 30.90 -19.69 -13.16
N TYR A 24 30.77 -18.71 -14.05
CA TYR A 24 29.59 -18.56 -14.94
C TYR A 24 29.47 -19.64 -16.04
N PHE A 25 30.41 -20.59 -16.12
CA PHE A 25 30.37 -21.71 -17.07
C PHE A 25 29.63 -22.96 -16.54
N ALA A 26 29.03 -22.93 -15.36
CA ALA A 26 28.21 -24.04 -14.84
C ALA A 26 26.74 -23.59 -14.65
N SER A 27 25.89 -23.93 -15.61
CA SER A 27 24.44 -23.72 -15.52
C SER A 27 23.75 -24.93 -14.88
N PRO A 28 23.09 -24.76 -13.72
CA PRO A 28 21.84 -25.46 -13.46
C PRO A 28 20.86 -24.60 -12.63
N LEU A 29 20.16 -23.65 -13.26
CA LEU A 29 19.11 -22.84 -12.59
C LEU A 29 17.78 -22.79 -13.35
N ILE A 30 17.53 -23.74 -14.25
CA ILE A 30 16.30 -23.77 -15.06
C ILE A 30 15.15 -24.55 -14.38
N TYR A 31 15.40 -25.29 -13.30
CA TYR A 31 14.36 -26.13 -12.66
C TYR A 31 13.55 -25.46 -11.53
N GLY A 32 13.92 -24.27 -11.06
CA GLY A 32 13.23 -23.58 -9.96
C GLY A 32 12.03 -22.70 -10.35
N PHE A 33 11.90 -22.33 -11.62
CA PHE A 33 10.93 -21.30 -12.05
C PHE A 33 9.52 -21.82 -12.41
N ARG A 34 9.27 -23.13 -12.39
CA ARG A 34 7.97 -23.70 -12.78
C ARG A 34 6.97 -23.89 -11.63
N GLN A 35 7.36 -23.71 -10.36
CA GLN A 35 6.42 -23.90 -9.24
C GLN A 35 5.66 -22.63 -8.80
N ALA A 36 5.97 -21.44 -9.34
CA ALA A 36 5.28 -20.19 -8.99
C ALA A 36 4.09 -19.84 -9.91
N GLN A 37 3.86 -20.63 -10.96
CA GLN A 37 2.90 -20.27 -12.03
C GLN A 37 1.46 -20.76 -11.77
N ALA A 38 1.22 -21.53 -10.71
CA ALA A 38 -0.09 -22.12 -10.39
C ALA A 38 -0.92 -21.33 -9.36
N ALA A 39 -0.39 -20.25 -8.77
CA ALA A 39 -1.09 -19.43 -7.76
C ALA A 39 -1.73 -18.15 -8.32
N TYR A 40 -1.52 -17.84 -9.60
CA TYR A 40 -2.07 -16.65 -10.25
C TYR A 40 -3.40 -16.98 -10.92
N GLN A 41 -4.50 -16.82 -10.18
CA GLN A 41 -5.83 -16.36 -10.61
C GLN A 41 -6.90 -16.96 -9.68
N THR A 42 -7.09 -16.37 -8.51
CA THR A 42 -8.36 -16.57 -7.78
C THR A 42 -9.45 -15.83 -8.56
N THR A 43 -10.04 -16.51 -9.55
CA THR A 43 -11.10 -15.87 -10.35
C THR A 43 -12.38 -15.71 -9.53
N LYS A 44 -13.12 -14.63 -9.82
CA LYS A 44 -14.47 -14.43 -9.27
C LYS A 44 -15.33 -15.69 -9.52
N PRO A 45 -15.93 -16.30 -8.48
CA PRO A 45 -16.80 -17.46 -8.66
C PRO A 45 -18.00 -17.11 -9.53
N LYS A 46 -18.28 -17.95 -10.53
CA LYS A 46 -19.48 -17.80 -11.37
C LYS A 46 -20.66 -18.49 -10.70
N LEU A 47 -21.58 -17.70 -10.17
CA LEU A 47 -22.81 -18.17 -9.54
C LEU A 47 -24.02 -17.84 -10.42
N GLU A 48 -25.00 -18.73 -10.45
CA GLU A 48 -26.27 -18.47 -11.15
C GLU A 48 -27.13 -17.42 -10.41
N LYS A 49 -28.00 -16.72 -11.13
CA LYS A 49 -28.80 -15.56 -10.66
C LYS A 49 -29.75 -15.81 -9.48
N ASN A 50 -29.86 -17.05 -8.98
CA ASN A 50 -30.64 -17.42 -7.80
C ASN A 50 -29.96 -18.53 -7.00
N PHE A 51 -28.65 -18.71 -7.17
CA PHE A 51 -27.89 -19.78 -6.54
C PHE A 51 -28.08 -19.84 -5.02
N GLY A 52 -28.11 -18.68 -4.36
CA GLY A 52 -28.30 -18.55 -2.92
C GLY A 52 -29.74 -18.35 -2.44
N LYS A 53 -30.74 -18.58 -3.29
CA LYS A 53 -32.13 -18.21 -2.98
C LYS A 53 -32.60 -18.82 -1.65
N GLY A 54 -33.02 -17.95 -0.75
CA GLY A 54 -33.53 -18.33 0.58
C GLY A 54 -32.46 -18.51 1.65
N LYS A 55 -31.16 -18.46 1.29
CA LYS A 55 -30.04 -18.49 2.24
C LYS A 55 -29.66 -17.10 2.71
N THR A 56 -29.28 -17.00 3.98
CA THR A 56 -28.92 -15.76 4.67
C THR A 56 -27.42 -15.70 4.96
N VAL A 57 -26.80 -14.56 4.70
CA VAL A 57 -25.36 -14.34 4.90
C VAL A 57 -25.14 -13.08 5.71
N ALA A 58 -24.46 -13.22 6.84
CA ALA A 58 -23.90 -12.09 7.57
C ALA A 58 -22.48 -11.81 7.08
N VAL A 59 -22.19 -10.54 6.77
CA VAL A 59 -20.83 -10.06 6.51
C VAL A 59 -20.42 -9.14 7.65
N ILE A 60 -19.25 -9.35 8.23
CA ILE A 60 -18.75 -8.55 9.36
C ILE A 60 -17.60 -7.67 8.87
N GLY A 61 -17.88 -6.38 8.68
CA GLY A 61 -16.97 -5.36 8.17
C GLY A 61 -17.37 -4.85 6.78
N ALA A 62 -17.41 -3.53 6.59
CA ALA A 62 -17.74 -2.86 5.33
C ALA A 62 -16.48 -2.29 4.64
N GLY A 63 -15.35 -3.01 4.75
CA GLY A 63 -14.16 -2.78 3.93
C GLY A 63 -14.32 -3.33 2.51
N VAL A 64 -13.24 -3.27 1.71
CA VAL A 64 -13.23 -3.76 0.32
C VAL A 64 -13.68 -5.22 0.24
N ALA A 65 -13.11 -6.12 1.05
CA ALA A 65 -13.49 -7.53 1.08
C ALA A 65 -14.99 -7.72 1.36
N GLY A 66 -15.50 -7.08 2.42
CA GLY A 66 -16.89 -7.26 2.85
C GLY A 66 -17.91 -6.70 1.85
N LEU A 67 -17.62 -5.56 1.23
CA LEU A 67 -18.49 -4.98 0.21
C LEU A 67 -18.44 -5.79 -1.10
N THR A 68 -17.28 -6.35 -1.48
CA THR A 68 -17.16 -7.29 -2.61
C THR A 68 -17.96 -8.56 -2.34
N THR A 69 -17.88 -9.12 -1.13
CA THR A 69 -18.68 -10.27 -0.70
C THR A 69 -20.17 -9.97 -0.77
N ALA A 70 -20.59 -8.83 -0.21
CA ALA A 70 -21.99 -8.44 -0.18
C ALA A 70 -22.57 -8.23 -1.59
N TYR A 71 -21.83 -7.53 -2.45
CA TYR A 71 -22.21 -7.33 -3.85
C TYR A 71 -22.40 -8.66 -4.58
N THR A 72 -21.40 -9.53 -4.52
CA THR A 72 -21.40 -10.79 -5.28
C THR A 72 -22.49 -11.76 -4.80
N LEU A 73 -22.69 -11.88 -3.48
CA LEU A 73 -23.71 -12.77 -2.92
C LEU A 73 -25.13 -12.20 -3.11
N ALA A 74 -25.31 -10.89 -3.02
CA ALA A 74 -26.61 -10.27 -3.30
C ALA A 74 -27.04 -10.50 -4.76
N ASP A 75 -26.12 -10.36 -5.71
CA ASP A 75 -26.38 -10.64 -7.14
C ASP A 75 -26.69 -12.12 -7.40
N ALA A 76 -26.06 -13.04 -6.66
CA ALA A 76 -26.35 -14.47 -6.70
C ALA A 76 -27.64 -14.89 -5.95
N GLY A 77 -28.44 -13.94 -5.45
CA GLY A 77 -29.76 -14.17 -4.86
C GLY A 77 -29.77 -14.52 -3.37
N PHE A 78 -28.65 -14.35 -2.66
CA PHE A 78 -28.61 -14.48 -1.20
C PHE A 78 -29.27 -13.29 -0.51
N LYS A 79 -29.78 -13.51 0.70
CA LYS A 79 -30.16 -12.45 1.64
C LYS A 79 -28.94 -12.03 2.45
N VAL A 80 -28.52 -10.77 2.35
CA VAL A 80 -27.26 -10.28 2.91
C VAL A 80 -27.49 -9.13 3.89
N VAL A 81 -26.66 -9.07 4.92
CA VAL A 81 -26.50 -7.90 5.78
C VAL A 81 -25.01 -7.71 6.09
N VAL A 82 -24.55 -6.47 6.08
CA VAL A 82 -23.17 -6.10 6.44
C VAL A 82 -23.20 -5.35 7.77
N PHE A 83 -22.46 -5.83 8.76
CA PHE A 83 -22.31 -5.19 10.06
C PHE A 83 -20.97 -4.47 10.13
N GLU A 84 -20.99 -3.15 10.21
CA GLU A 84 -19.79 -2.32 10.34
C GLU A 84 -19.76 -1.68 11.72
N ALA A 85 -18.68 -1.90 12.47
CA ALA A 85 -18.56 -1.41 13.83
C ALA A 85 -18.39 0.12 13.86
N ASP A 86 -17.72 0.68 12.85
CA ASP A 86 -17.46 2.10 12.72
C ASP A 86 -18.67 2.88 12.18
N ASN A 87 -18.59 4.21 12.21
CA ASN A 87 -19.58 5.12 11.64
C ASN A 87 -19.32 5.45 10.16
N ARG A 88 -18.36 4.76 9.54
CA ARG A 88 -17.91 4.97 8.16
C ARG A 88 -17.68 3.64 7.46
N TYR A 89 -17.60 3.68 6.14
CA TYR A 89 -17.26 2.54 5.29
C TYR A 89 -15.75 2.44 5.03
N GLY A 90 -15.33 1.38 4.32
CA GLY A 90 -14.02 1.30 3.66
C GLY A 90 -12.88 0.70 4.48
N GLY A 91 -13.03 0.60 5.81
CA GLY A 91 -12.01 0.03 6.69
C GLY A 91 -10.68 0.78 6.59
N ARG A 92 -9.61 0.09 6.18
CA ARG A 92 -8.28 0.69 5.95
C ARG A 92 -8.17 1.49 4.65
N SER A 93 -9.10 1.34 3.71
CA SER A 93 -9.15 2.18 2.51
C SER A 93 -9.83 3.52 2.83
N LEU A 94 -9.04 4.48 3.30
CA LEU A 94 -9.51 5.82 3.70
C LEU A 94 -8.85 6.88 2.83
N THR A 95 -9.68 7.74 2.23
CA THR A 95 -9.24 8.94 1.53
C THR A 95 -9.88 10.17 2.16
N ALA A 96 -9.07 11.01 2.80
CA ALA A 96 -9.53 12.22 3.46
C ALA A 96 -9.68 13.38 2.48
N ARG A 97 -10.73 14.19 2.66
CA ARG A 97 -11.11 15.29 1.75
C ARG A 97 -11.52 16.55 2.52
N PRO A 98 -11.48 17.74 1.90
CA PRO A 98 -11.89 19.00 2.52
C PRO A 98 -13.23 18.94 3.29
N SER A 99 -13.25 19.47 4.50
CA SER A 99 -14.50 19.61 5.29
C SER A 99 -15.39 20.77 4.86
N ASN A 100 -14.93 21.61 3.94
CA ASN A 100 -15.71 22.74 3.43
C ASN A 100 -17.05 22.26 2.83
N PRO A 101 -18.21 22.76 3.30
CA PRO A 101 -19.52 22.27 2.87
C PRO A 101 -19.74 22.36 1.37
N LYS A 102 -19.27 23.45 0.77
CA LYS A 102 -19.49 23.70 -0.64
C LYS A 102 -18.58 22.80 -1.51
N TYR A 103 -17.34 22.50 -1.06
CA TYR A 103 -16.48 21.50 -1.72
C TYR A 103 -17.14 20.10 -1.65
N LYS A 104 -17.66 19.74 -0.48
CA LYS A 104 -18.41 18.49 -0.27
C LYS A 104 -19.63 18.39 -1.20
N ASP A 105 -20.38 19.48 -1.37
CA ASP A 105 -21.50 19.54 -2.31
C ASP A 105 -21.07 19.34 -3.77
N TRP A 106 -19.96 19.97 -4.19
CA TRP A 106 -19.39 19.73 -5.51
C TRP A 106 -18.99 18.26 -5.71
N TRP A 107 -18.32 17.67 -4.71
CA TRP A 107 -17.89 16.28 -4.77
C TRP A 107 -19.07 15.33 -4.94
N PHE A 108 -20.15 15.51 -4.15
CA PHE A 108 -21.36 14.72 -4.31
C PHE A 108 -22.02 14.95 -5.67
N LYS A 109 -22.10 16.20 -6.16
CA LYS A 109 -22.61 16.47 -7.50
C LYS A 109 -21.80 15.75 -8.60
N LYS A 110 -20.51 15.54 -8.40
CA LYS A 110 -19.63 14.80 -9.33
C LYS A 110 -19.84 13.28 -9.23
N TYR A 111 -19.95 12.72 -8.02
CA TYR A 111 -19.81 11.28 -7.79
C TYR A 111 -21.05 10.54 -7.27
N ASP A 112 -21.95 11.21 -6.55
CA ASP A 112 -23.22 10.67 -6.07
C ASP A 112 -24.22 11.82 -5.84
N PRO A 113 -24.84 12.35 -6.92
CA PRO A 113 -25.66 13.55 -6.85
C PRO A 113 -26.86 13.42 -5.92
N GLU A 114 -27.34 12.19 -5.73
CA GLU A 114 -28.45 11.86 -4.84
C GLU A 114 -28.04 11.79 -3.36
N LYS A 115 -26.73 11.85 -3.06
CA LYS A 115 -26.17 11.75 -1.70
C LYS A 115 -26.72 10.55 -0.95
N ARG A 116 -26.79 9.39 -1.62
CA ARG A 116 -27.42 8.17 -1.09
C ARG A 116 -26.74 7.68 0.18
N PHE A 117 -25.41 7.81 0.25
CA PHE A 117 -24.60 7.34 1.37
C PHE A 117 -23.66 8.45 1.89
N PRO A 118 -24.16 9.41 2.69
CA PRO A 118 -23.35 10.57 3.11
C PRO A 118 -22.03 10.21 3.83
N ALA A 119 -22.00 9.09 4.57
CA ALA A 119 -20.81 8.60 5.26
C ALA A 119 -19.72 8.05 4.33
N MET A 120 -19.95 8.03 3.01
CA MET A 120 -18.91 7.71 2.02
C MET A 120 -17.89 8.86 1.88
N TYR A 121 -18.25 10.08 2.29
CA TYR A 121 -17.36 11.24 2.25
C TYR A 121 -16.66 11.44 3.61
N VAL A 122 -15.36 11.19 3.64
CA VAL A 122 -14.54 11.30 4.86
C VAL A 122 -13.83 12.65 4.91
N ASP A 123 -14.28 13.52 5.81
CA ASP A 123 -13.67 14.83 6.09
C ASP A 123 -13.08 14.97 7.49
N ARG A 124 -13.24 13.93 8.32
CA ARG A 124 -12.74 13.89 9.69
C ARG A 124 -12.60 12.46 10.19
N TYR A 125 -11.80 12.29 11.21
CA TYR A 125 -11.69 11.04 11.99
C TYR A 125 -11.08 11.36 13.35
N HIS A 126 -11.00 10.34 14.20
CA HIS A 126 -10.25 10.41 15.45
C HIS A 126 -9.50 9.09 15.65
N GLU A 127 -8.39 9.14 16.38
CA GLU A 127 -7.74 7.93 16.90
C GLU A 127 -8.49 7.44 18.15
N ARG A 128 -8.16 6.23 18.62
CA ARG A 128 -8.76 5.68 19.85
C ARG A 128 -8.35 6.51 21.08
N PRO A 129 -9.14 6.51 22.17
CA PRO A 129 -8.91 7.36 23.34
C PRO A 129 -7.53 7.23 23.99
N GLU A 130 -6.88 6.06 23.87
CA GLU A 130 -5.53 5.83 24.39
C GLU A 130 -4.42 6.48 23.54
N SER A 131 -4.74 7.00 22.35
CA SER A 131 -3.78 7.69 21.50
C SER A 131 -3.41 9.06 22.06
N PRO A 132 -2.13 9.47 22.01
CA PRO A 132 -1.73 10.86 22.27
C PRO A 132 -2.32 11.85 21.23
N ALA A 133 -2.87 11.36 20.12
CA ALA A 133 -3.55 12.13 19.08
C ALA A 133 -5.06 11.75 18.97
N ALA A 134 -5.72 11.43 20.09
CA ALA A 134 -7.13 11.02 20.14
C ALA A 134 -8.15 12.10 19.76
N GLY A 135 -7.74 13.37 19.69
CA GLY A 135 -8.63 14.47 19.29
C GLY A 135 -9.20 14.28 17.88
N GLU A 136 -10.41 14.81 17.63
CA GLU A 136 -10.98 14.83 16.27
C GLU A 136 -10.07 15.65 15.35
N GLN A 137 -9.63 15.02 14.25
CA GLN A 137 -8.86 15.65 13.20
C GLN A 137 -9.81 15.96 12.04
N VAL A 138 -10.02 17.25 11.79
CA VAL A 138 -10.82 17.73 10.66
C VAL A 138 -9.88 18.04 9.49
N CYS A 139 -10.20 17.52 8.32
CA CYS A 139 -9.48 17.80 7.09
C CYS A 139 -9.78 19.24 6.64
N THR A 140 -8.77 20.10 6.79
CA THR A 140 -8.86 21.54 6.53
C THR A 140 -8.25 21.92 5.18
N PHE A 141 -7.90 20.95 4.34
CA PHE A 141 -7.50 21.20 2.95
C PHE A 141 -8.53 22.11 2.26
N MET A 142 -8.06 23.08 1.49
CA MET A 142 -8.93 24.07 0.87
C MET A 142 -8.32 24.62 -0.41
N ASP A 143 -9.14 24.72 -1.45
CA ASP A 143 -8.79 25.52 -2.61
C ASP A 143 -9.20 26.99 -2.35
N ASP A 144 -8.30 27.89 -1.94
CA ASP A 144 -8.65 29.29 -1.61
C ASP A 144 -9.28 30.12 -2.75
N GLN A 145 -9.01 29.78 -4.03
CA GLN A 145 -9.69 30.45 -5.17
C GLN A 145 -11.17 30.04 -5.29
N TRP A 146 -11.54 28.97 -4.62
CA TRP A 146 -12.89 28.52 -4.36
C TRP A 146 -13.62 29.42 -3.34
N ALA A 147 -12.88 30.09 -2.44
CA ALA A 147 -13.42 30.95 -1.38
C ALA A 147 -13.63 32.41 -1.81
N ALA A 148 -12.76 32.95 -2.66
CA ALA A 148 -12.71 34.41 -2.89
C ALA A 148 -13.53 34.90 -4.10
N ASN A 149 -13.56 34.21 -5.24
CA ASN A 149 -13.97 34.87 -6.50
C ASN A 149 -14.70 34.02 -7.55
N GLY A 150 -15.13 32.79 -7.25
CA GLY A 150 -15.88 31.97 -8.21
C GLY A 150 -15.10 31.72 -9.51
N TYR A 151 -14.22 30.72 -9.52
CA TYR A 151 -13.48 30.34 -10.71
C TYR A 151 -14.41 29.86 -11.85
N ARG A 152 -14.08 30.22 -13.10
CA ARG A 152 -14.70 29.72 -14.34
C ARG A 152 -13.97 28.47 -14.86
N GLY A 153 -13.93 27.37 -14.09
CA GLY A 153 -13.38 26.08 -14.53
C GLY A 153 -13.47 24.94 -13.48
N ASN A 154 -12.83 23.80 -13.76
CA ASN A 154 -12.86 22.60 -12.89
C ASN A 154 -11.94 22.78 -11.65
N PRO A 155 -12.39 22.48 -10.42
CA PRO A 155 -11.57 22.60 -9.22
C PRO A 155 -10.50 21.51 -9.14
N VAL A 156 -9.38 21.80 -8.45
CA VAL A 156 -8.37 20.80 -8.10
C VAL A 156 -8.98 19.83 -7.10
N GLU A 157 -8.91 18.54 -7.38
CA GLU A 157 -9.49 17.53 -6.48
C GLU A 157 -8.49 17.19 -5.38
N LEU A 158 -8.66 17.82 -4.21
CA LEU A 158 -7.80 17.63 -3.06
C LEU A 158 -8.20 16.40 -2.26
N PHE A 159 -7.28 15.45 -2.11
CA PHE A 159 -7.46 14.29 -1.25
C PHE A 159 -6.15 13.71 -0.71
N LEU A 160 -6.21 13.04 0.43
CA LEU A 160 -5.11 12.24 1.00
C LEU A 160 -5.53 10.77 1.07
N ASN A 161 -4.85 9.90 0.32
CA ASN A 161 -4.94 8.45 0.50
C ASN A 161 -4.19 8.02 1.77
N ALA A 162 -4.91 8.05 2.91
CA ALA A 162 -4.35 7.73 4.22
C ALA A 162 -4.06 6.23 4.42
N GLY A 163 -4.66 5.36 3.60
CA GLY A 163 -4.39 3.93 3.59
C GLY A 163 -3.67 3.47 2.30
N PRO A 164 -4.28 2.59 1.49
CA PRO A 164 -3.71 2.14 0.22
C PRO A 164 -3.56 3.31 -0.76
N GLY A 165 -2.46 3.32 -1.51
CA GLY A 165 -2.09 4.45 -2.39
C GLY A 165 -1.86 4.10 -3.86
N ARG A 166 -1.81 2.82 -4.23
CA ARG A 166 -1.55 2.38 -5.61
C ARG A 166 -2.03 0.95 -5.88
N ILE A 167 -2.16 0.64 -7.16
CA ILE A 167 -2.59 -0.65 -7.72
C ILE A 167 -1.54 -1.11 -8.74
N PRO A 168 -0.80 -2.18 -8.44
CA PRO A 168 0.08 -2.85 -9.40
C PRO A 168 -0.63 -3.47 -10.60
N SER A 169 0.04 -3.55 -11.74
CA SER A 169 -0.50 -4.12 -12.97
C SER A 169 -0.79 -5.62 -12.91
N ASN A 170 -0.15 -6.34 -11.97
CA ASN A 170 -0.41 -7.76 -11.69
C ASN A 170 -1.60 -7.98 -10.73
N HIS A 171 -2.25 -6.93 -10.20
CA HIS A 171 -3.43 -7.06 -9.32
C HIS A 171 -4.73 -7.28 -10.12
N VAL A 172 -4.73 -8.34 -10.94
CA VAL A 172 -5.75 -8.58 -11.97
C VAL A 172 -7.17 -8.67 -11.42
N ASP A 173 -7.39 -9.28 -10.25
CA ASP A 173 -8.73 -9.42 -9.65
C ASP A 173 -9.28 -8.07 -9.19
N LEU A 174 -8.41 -7.18 -8.68
CA LEU A 174 -8.80 -5.83 -8.28
C LEU A 174 -9.07 -4.94 -9.50
N ILE A 175 -8.24 -5.05 -10.55
CA ILE A 175 -8.43 -4.32 -11.81
C ILE A 175 -9.73 -4.76 -12.48
N ALA A 176 -9.99 -6.07 -12.54
CA ALA A 176 -11.23 -6.63 -13.07
C ALA A 176 -12.44 -6.15 -12.28
N LEU A 177 -12.36 -6.12 -10.94
CA LEU A 177 -13.41 -5.56 -10.10
C LEU A 177 -13.64 -4.07 -10.39
N CYS A 178 -12.57 -3.27 -10.52
CA CYS A 178 -12.68 -1.85 -10.87
C CYS A 178 -13.40 -1.65 -12.21
N GLN A 179 -13.05 -2.45 -13.22
CA GLN A 179 -13.72 -2.44 -14.52
C GLN A 179 -15.20 -2.81 -14.40
N GLU A 180 -15.51 -3.87 -13.64
CA GLU A 180 -16.88 -4.36 -13.44
C GLU A 180 -17.79 -3.30 -12.81
N ILE A 181 -17.33 -2.64 -11.74
CA ILE A 181 -18.14 -1.69 -10.98
C ILE A 181 -18.07 -0.26 -11.55
N GLY A 182 -17.21 -0.01 -12.54
CA GLY A 182 -17.08 1.28 -13.22
C GLY A 182 -16.17 2.29 -12.50
N VAL A 183 -15.06 1.85 -11.92
CA VAL A 183 -14.02 2.71 -11.34
C VAL A 183 -12.96 2.99 -12.40
N ALA A 184 -12.84 4.25 -12.81
CA ALA A 184 -11.78 4.70 -13.70
C ALA A 184 -10.43 4.72 -12.97
N LEU A 185 -9.40 4.18 -13.63
CA LEU A 185 -8.02 4.16 -13.15
C LEU A 185 -7.16 5.13 -13.98
N GLU A 186 -6.19 5.76 -13.34
CA GLU A 186 -5.17 6.62 -13.94
C GLU A 186 -3.75 6.14 -13.55
N PRO A 187 -2.70 6.51 -14.29
CA PRO A 187 -1.32 6.16 -13.94
C PRO A 187 -0.93 6.68 -12.54
N TYR A 188 -0.28 5.83 -11.76
CA TYR A 188 0.39 6.21 -10.53
C TYR A 188 1.90 6.22 -10.76
N PHE A 189 2.54 7.36 -10.51
CA PHE A 189 3.98 7.49 -10.62
C PHE A 189 4.62 7.06 -9.30
N PHE A 190 5.27 5.91 -9.30
CA PHE A 190 6.03 5.43 -8.14
C PHE A 190 7.38 6.11 -7.99
N LEU A 191 8.07 6.30 -9.10
CA LEU A 191 9.44 6.78 -9.12
C LEU A 191 9.69 7.60 -10.37
N SER A 192 10.36 8.73 -10.17
CA SER A 192 10.96 9.60 -11.16
C SER A 192 12.44 9.80 -10.80
N THR A 193 13.30 9.97 -11.79
CA THR A 193 14.72 10.27 -11.57
C THR A 193 14.94 11.60 -10.84
N SER A 194 13.96 12.51 -10.88
CA SER A 194 13.98 13.78 -10.15
C SER A 194 13.62 13.66 -8.67
N ASN A 195 13.02 12.54 -8.24
CA ASN A 195 12.76 12.32 -6.81
C ASN A 195 14.08 12.33 -6.02
N LEU A 196 14.01 12.62 -4.73
CA LEU A 196 15.17 12.88 -3.89
C LEU A 196 15.45 11.74 -2.92
N LEU A 197 16.73 11.58 -2.57
CA LEU A 197 17.27 10.79 -1.47
C LEU A 197 17.93 11.74 -0.47
N GLN A 198 17.81 11.45 0.82
CA GLN A 198 18.48 12.21 1.87
C GLN A 198 18.87 11.33 3.07
N SER A 199 20.09 11.53 3.59
CA SER A 199 20.55 10.98 4.86
C SER A 199 21.50 11.98 5.50
N ASP A 200 21.47 12.08 6.83
CA ASP A 200 22.40 12.91 7.61
C ASP A 200 23.86 12.46 7.45
N LYS A 201 24.12 11.21 7.02
CA LYS A 201 25.48 10.70 6.70
C LYS A 201 25.97 11.08 5.30
N PHE A 202 25.08 11.47 4.39
CA PHE A 202 25.45 11.89 3.05
C PHE A 202 25.66 13.40 2.98
N ARG A 203 26.90 13.84 2.73
CA ARG A 203 27.27 15.26 2.48
C ARG A 203 26.62 16.25 3.45
N HIS A 204 26.72 15.98 4.75
CA HIS A 204 26.12 16.79 5.83
C HIS A 204 24.59 16.95 5.70
N GLY A 205 23.88 15.90 5.29
CA GLY A 205 22.42 15.89 5.21
C GLY A 205 21.83 16.42 3.91
N ALA A 206 22.64 16.61 2.86
CA ALA A 206 22.17 17.16 1.59
C ALA A 206 21.22 16.19 0.86
N ALA A 207 20.12 16.72 0.31
CA ALA A 207 19.28 15.97 -0.61
C ALA A 207 19.93 15.87 -1.99
N ILE A 208 19.74 14.72 -2.65
CA ILE A 208 20.28 14.44 -3.99
C ILE A 208 19.24 13.71 -4.84
N PRO A 209 19.15 13.95 -6.17
CA PRO A 209 18.25 13.18 -7.01
C PRO A 209 18.59 11.70 -7.02
N PHE A 210 17.55 10.89 -6.87
CA PHE A 210 17.56 9.44 -7.00
C PHE A 210 18.25 9.01 -8.28
N GLY A 211 17.90 9.63 -9.42
CA GLY A 211 18.50 9.30 -10.71
C GLY A 211 20.01 9.49 -10.72
N GLN A 212 20.51 10.55 -10.08
CA GLN A 212 21.94 10.81 -9.99
C GLN A 212 22.67 9.72 -9.19
N VAL A 213 22.14 9.31 -8.04
CA VAL A 213 22.71 8.23 -7.22
C VAL A 213 22.64 6.89 -7.95
N ASN A 214 21.46 6.55 -8.47
CA ASN A 214 21.20 5.24 -9.07
C ASN A 214 22.06 5.02 -10.34
N TYR A 215 22.14 6.02 -11.22
CA TYR A 215 23.01 5.91 -12.39
C TYR A 215 24.50 5.95 -12.04
N SER A 216 24.92 6.73 -11.04
CA SER A 216 26.31 6.70 -10.57
C SER A 216 26.70 5.30 -10.09
N LEU A 217 25.84 4.67 -9.29
CA LEU A 217 26.02 3.30 -8.81
C LEU A 217 26.15 2.31 -9.99
N PHE A 218 25.25 2.37 -10.97
CA PHE A 218 25.32 1.50 -12.14
C PHE A 218 26.58 1.73 -12.98
N SER A 219 26.99 2.98 -13.19
CA SER A 219 28.20 3.28 -13.98
C SER A 219 29.47 2.81 -13.28
N GLU A 220 29.59 3.02 -11.96
CA GLU A 220 30.73 2.58 -11.15
C GLU A 220 30.83 1.04 -11.12
N MET A 221 29.69 0.36 -10.92
CA MET A 221 29.62 -1.10 -11.00
C MET A 221 29.99 -1.61 -12.39
N ALA A 222 29.52 -0.96 -13.45
CA ALA A 222 29.84 -1.33 -14.83
C ALA A 222 31.33 -1.19 -15.13
N GLU A 223 31.97 -0.11 -14.68
CA GLU A 223 33.41 0.11 -14.86
C GLU A 223 34.21 -1.01 -14.17
N VAL A 224 33.84 -1.35 -12.93
CA VAL A 224 34.46 -2.46 -12.18
C VAL A 224 34.29 -3.78 -12.93
N MET A 225 33.07 -4.10 -13.35
CA MET A 225 32.78 -5.33 -14.09
C MET A 225 33.53 -5.40 -15.42
N TYR A 226 33.58 -4.31 -16.17
CA TYR A 226 34.31 -4.22 -17.43
C TYR A 226 35.81 -4.54 -17.22
N LYS A 227 36.44 -3.94 -16.20
CA LYS A 227 37.86 -4.18 -15.87
C LYS A 227 38.09 -5.63 -15.42
N VAL A 228 37.20 -6.18 -14.59
CA VAL A 228 37.25 -7.58 -14.16
C VAL A 228 37.15 -8.53 -15.36
N THR A 229 36.24 -8.26 -16.31
CA THR A 229 36.12 -9.06 -17.54
C THR A 229 37.41 -9.02 -18.36
N GLN A 230 38.02 -7.84 -18.54
CA GLN A 230 39.30 -7.71 -19.24
C GLN A 230 40.41 -8.55 -18.58
N GLU A 231 40.52 -8.52 -17.25
CA GLU A 231 41.51 -9.30 -16.51
C GLU A 231 41.24 -10.81 -16.61
N ALA A 232 39.98 -11.23 -16.43
CA ALA A 232 39.58 -12.64 -16.52
C ALA A 232 39.86 -13.23 -17.90
N VAL A 233 39.51 -12.50 -18.97
CA VAL A 233 39.74 -12.91 -20.35
C VAL A 233 41.24 -13.06 -20.66
N LYS A 234 42.08 -12.15 -20.14
CA LYS A 234 43.54 -12.25 -20.26
C LYS A 234 44.07 -13.49 -19.53
N LEU A 235 43.62 -13.74 -18.31
CA LEU A 235 44.03 -14.91 -17.51
C LEU A 235 43.65 -16.24 -18.17
N GLN A 236 42.52 -16.28 -18.88
CA GLN A 236 42.04 -17.48 -19.59
C GLN A 236 42.62 -17.63 -21.01
N GLY A 237 43.46 -16.69 -21.48
CA GLY A 237 43.97 -16.71 -22.85
C GLY A 237 42.90 -16.48 -23.93
N ALA A 238 41.69 -16.08 -23.55
CA ALA A 238 40.54 -15.91 -24.45
C ALA A 238 40.45 -14.48 -25.05
N THR A 239 41.60 -13.77 -25.14
CA THR A 239 41.64 -12.36 -25.55
C THR A 239 41.02 -12.18 -26.93
N GLY A 240 40.01 -11.32 -27.02
CA GLY A 240 39.32 -11.04 -28.28
C GLY A 240 38.27 -12.07 -28.70
N SER A 241 37.86 -12.97 -27.81
CA SER A 241 36.69 -13.84 -28.04
C SER A 241 35.41 -13.02 -28.28
N GLU A 242 34.48 -13.57 -29.02
CA GLU A 242 33.19 -12.91 -29.31
C GLU A 242 32.37 -12.72 -28.03
N GLU A 243 32.46 -13.65 -27.09
CA GLU A 243 31.82 -13.57 -25.77
C GLU A 243 32.40 -12.42 -24.94
N ALA A 244 33.72 -12.26 -24.92
CA ALA A 244 34.38 -11.15 -24.23
C ALA A 244 33.94 -9.79 -24.80
N LYS A 245 33.91 -9.66 -26.13
CA LYS A 245 33.43 -8.45 -26.81
C LYS A 245 31.96 -8.14 -26.48
N LYS A 246 31.10 -9.16 -26.39
CA LYS A 246 29.68 -9.00 -26.01
C LYS A 246 29.54 -8.54 -24.56
N LEU A 247 30.29 -9.11 -23.63
CA LEU A 247 30.28 -8.70 -22.22
C LEU A 247 30.83 -7.29 -22.02
N GLU A 248 31.94 -6.96 -22.66
CA GLU A 248 32.49 -5.60 -22.68
C GLU A 248 31.47 -4.60 -23.21
N ASN A 249 30.80 -4.92 -24.33
CA ASN A 249 29.77 -4.07 -24.89
C ASN A 249 28.55 -3.92 -23.96
N LEU A 250 28.13 -4.99 -23.28
CA LEU A 250 27.08 -4.94 -22.27
C LEU A 250 27.43 -3.93 -21.17
N TYR A 251 28.62 -4.00 -20.60
CA TYR A 251 29.02 -3.06 -19.52
C TYR A 251 29.20 -1.63 -20.02
N ARG A 252 29.71 -1.44 -21.24
CA ARG A 252 29.76 -0.11 -21.86
C ARG A 252 28.36 0.49 -22.01
N LEU A 253 27.39 -0.27 -22.52
CA LEU A 253 26.01 0.19 -22.69
C LEU A 253 25.30 0.43 -21.36
N PHE A 254 25.50 -0.48 -20.40
CA PHE A 254 24.89 -0.43 -19.08
C PHE A 254 25.39 0.78 -18.27
N GLY A 255 26.71 0.97 -18.21
CA GLY A 255 27.34 2.07 -17.46
C GLY A 255 27.54 3.37 -18.22
N ASP A 256 27.23 3.41 -19.52
CA ASP A 256 27.57 4.52 -20.43
C ASP A 256 29.07 4.85 -20.42
N LEU A 257 29.90 3.83 -20.53
CA LEU A 257 31.37 3.95 -20.44
C LEU A 257 32.01 4.33 -21.79
N THR A 258 33.23 4.86 -21.76
CA THR A 258 34.04 5.07 -22.96
C THR A 258 34.34 3.77 -23.71
N LYS A 259 34.92 3.86 -24.91
CA LYS A 259 35.40 2.67 -25.65
C LYS A 259 36.43 1.86 -24.86
N GLU A 260 37.22 2.52 -24.02
CA GLU A 260 38.22 1.91 -23.15
C GLU A 260 37.59 1.37 -21.85
N GLY A 261 36.29 1.60 -21.64
CA GLY A 261 35.55 1.19 -20.46
C GLY A 261 35.81 2.05 -19.23
N ALA A 262 36.16 3.33 -19.42
CA ALA A 262 36.28 4.30 -18.34
C ALA A 262 34.96 5.06 -18.14
N LEU A 263 34.76 5.62 -16.95
CA LEU A 263 33.66 6.55 -16.68
C LEU A 263 33.81 7.81 -17.54
N GLN A 264 32.68 8.41 -17.93
CA GLN A 264 32.60 9.66 -18.68
C GLN A 264 31.36 10.47 -18.27
N ASP A 265 31.32 11.74 -18.66
CA ASP A 265 30.13 12.56 -18.46
C ASP A 265 28.94 11.98 -19.23
N THR A 266 27.82 11.78 -18.54
CA THR A 266 26.61 11.21 -19.12
C THR A 266 25.37 12.01 -18.75
N SER A 267 24.50 12.26 -19.74
CA SER A 267 23.21 12.90 -19.50
C SER A 267 22.29 12.05 -18.61
N ARG A 268 22.58 10.76 -18.40
CA ARG A 268 21.79 9.86 -17.53
C ARG A 268 21.84 10.29 -16.06
N LEU A 269 22.89 11.00 -15.65
CA LEU A 269 22.98 11.60 -14.30
C LEU A 269 22.02 12.78 -14.09
N GLY A 270 21.42 13.29 -15.17
CA GLY A 270 20.63 14.52 -15.17
C GLY A 270 21.50 15.78 -15.24
N TYR A 271 20.87 16.94 -15.14
CA TYR A 271 21.53 18.24 -15.31
C TYR A 271 21.42 19.12 -14.07
N LEU A 272 22.49 19.87 -13.78
CA LEU A 272 22.45 21.03 -12.87
C LEU A 272 21.77 22.21 -13.58
N LYS A 273 22.02 22.33 -14.89
CA LYS A 273 21.35 23.28 -15.79
C LYS A 273 21.03 22.55 -17.08
N PHE A 274 19.76 22.42 -17.42
CA PHE A 274 19.37 21.77 -18.67
C PHE A 274 19.95 22.50 -19.90
N PRO A 275 20.27 21.75 -20.96
CA PRO A 275 20.60 22.35 -22.24
C PRO A 275 19.43 23.22 -22.74
N GLY A 276 19.76 24.31 -23.42
CA GLY A 276 18.78 25.22 -24.00
C GLY A 276 19.05 25.48 -25.47
N GLY A 277 18.45 26.54 -26.01
CA GLY A 277 18.71 26.95 -27.38
C GLY A 277 20.16 27.41 -27.62
N TRP A 278 20.59 27.34 -28.88
CA TRP A 278 21.87 27.87 -29.39
C TRP A 278 23.09 27.25 -28.71
N ARG A 279 23.91 28.07 -28.02
CA ARG A 279 25.21 27.69 -27.43
C ARG A 279 25.11 27.24 -25.97
N ASN A 280 23.90 27.03 -25.45
CA ASN A 280 23.72 26.56 -24.08
C ASN A 280 23.67 25.03 -24.03
N SER A 281 24.83 24.39 -23.89
CA SER A 281 24.97 22.93 -23.76
C SER A 281 24.45 22.38 -22.42
N GLY A 282 24.08 23.25 -21.48
CA GLY A 282 23.75 22.85 -20.12
C GLY A 282 24.98 22.40 -19.33
N THR A 283 24.73 21.85 -18.15
CA THR A 283 25.77 21.34 -17.23
C THR A 283 25.26 20.04 -16.63
N ILE A 284 25.94 18.94 -16.95
CA ILE A 284 25.63 17.60 -16.43
C ILE A 284 25.95 17.54 -14.93
N ARG A 285 25.17 16.77 -14.18
CA ARG A 285 25.43 16.50 -12.77
C ARG A 285 26.68 15.62 -12.61
N PRO A 286 27.56 15.91 -11.64
CA PRO A 286 28.73 15.06 -11.42
C PRO A 286 28.33 13.67 -10.92
N THR A 287 29.10 12.66 -11.29
CA THR A 287 28.99 11.30 -10.73
C THR A 287 29.18 11.34 -9.20
N VAL A 288 28.42 10.50 -8.49
CA VAL A 288 28.62 10.26 -7.06
C VAL A 288 29.57 9.07 -6.90
N PRO A 289 30.74 9.24 -6.27
CA PRO A 289 31.69 8.15 -6.04
C PRO A 289 31.04 6.97 -5.29
N LEU A 290 31.47 5.75 -5.62
CA LEU A 290 30.91 4.54 -5.04
C LEU A 290 31.02 4.52 -3.50
N ASP A 291 32.16 4.91 -2.94
CA ASP A 291 32.38 4.98 -1.48
C ASP A 291 31.41 5.94 -0.80
N GLU A 292 31.15 7.12 -1.38
CA GLU A 292 30.13 8.03 -0.87
C GLU A 292 28.73 7.39 -0.86
N ILE A 293 28.37 6.59 -1.87
CA ILE A 293 27.08 5.88 -1.91
C ILE A 293 27.04 4.78 -0.83
N LEU A 294 28.12 4.02 -0.64
CA LEU A 294 28.18 2.97 0.37
C LEU A 294 28.07 3.56 1.80
N ASP A 295 28.65 4.74 2.04
CA ASP A 295 28.65 5.41 3.34
C ASP A 295 27.39 6.27 3.59
N SER A 296 26.51 6.42 2.59
CA SER A 296 25.32 7.30 2.61
C SER A 296 24.09 6.76 3.33
N GLU A 297 24.09 5.48 3.72
CA GLU A 297 22.90 4.70 4.13
C GLU A 297 21.84 4.47 3.03
N PHE A 298 21.99 5.02 1.82
CA PHE A 298 21.02 4.84 0.74
C PHE A 298 20.88 3.37 0.31
N ILE A 299 21.91 2.55 0.51
CA ILE A 299 21.90 1.10 0.22
C ILE A 299 21.43 0.25 1.41
N GLY A 300 21.08 0.87 2.54
CA GLY A 300 20.67 0.17 3.77
C GLY A 300 21.84 -0.44 4.54
N SER A 301 21.51 -1.14 5.63
CA SER A 301 22.47 -1.95 6.41
C SER A 301 22.33 -3.42 6.05
N ALA A 302 23.44 -4.16 6.04
CA ALA A 302 23.45 -5.60 5.79
C ALA A 302 22.61 -6.40 6.81
N ASP A 303 22.49 -5.88 8.04
CA ASP A 303 21.76 -6.55 9.13
C ASP A 303 20.30 -6.09 9.24
N ALA A 304 19.89 -5.08 8.45
CA ALA A 304 18.51 -4.59 8.46
C ALA A 304 17.61 -5.48 7.60
N ASN A 305 16.33 -5.60 7.99
CA ASN A 305 15.33 -6.21 7.12
C ASN A 305 15.33 -5.45 5.77
N PRO A 306 15.64 -6.10 4.64
CA PRO A 306 15.78 -5.44 3.35
C PRO A 306 14.55 -4.62 2.98
N GLU A 307 13.34 -5.14 3.22
CA GLU A 307 12.06 -4.49 2.89
C GLU A 307 11.75 -3.25 3.72
N LEU A 308 12.40 -3.11 4.88
CA LEU A 308 12.28 -1.96 5.77
C LEU A 308 13.53 -1.06 5.71
N SER A 309 14.56 -1.47 4.99
CA SER A 309 15.80 -0.72 4.86
C SER A 309 15.66 0.39 3.81
N PRO A 310 16.36 1.54 4.00
CA PRO A 310 16.49 2.55 2.96
C PRO A 310 17.06 2.01 1.64
N GLY A 311 17.86 0.93 1.71
CA GLY A 311 18.43 0.20 0.57
C GLY A 311 17.43 -0.33 -0.44
N SER A 312 16.26 -0.76 0.03
CA SER A 312 15.21 -1.27 -0.86
C SER A 312 14.75 -0.24 -1.88
N PHE A 313 14.83 1.06 -1.58
CA PHE A 313 14.27 2.11 -2.42
C PHE A 313 14.92 2.17 -3.81
N LEU A 314 16.22 1.88 -3.91
CA LEU A 314 16.97 1.88 -5.16
C LEU A 314 16.50 0.81 -6.15
N PHE A 315 15.95 -0.30 -5.65
CA PHE A 315 15.62 -1.48 -6.45
C PHE A 315 14.15 -1.88 -6.41
N ASN A 316 13.33 -1.24 -5.57
CA ASN A 316 11.91 -1.58 -5.43
C ASN A 316 11.14 -1.45 -6.75
N SER A 317 11.54 -0.58 -7.67
CA SER A 317 10.90 -0.49 -9.00
C SER A 317 11.07 -1.74 -9.86
N PHE A 318 11.89 -2.71 -9.46
CA PHE A 318 12.03 -4.02 -10.11
C PHE A 318 11.17 -5.11 -9.44
N ASN A 319 10.58 -4.83 -8.28
CA ASN A 319 9.73 -5.78 -7.58
C ASN A 319 8.34 -5.84 -8.24
N GLY A 320 7.73 -7.02 -8.31
CA GLY A 320 6.46 -7.31 -8.97
C GLY A 320 5.34 -6.34 -8.60
N ASP A 321 5.24 -5.98 -7.32
CA ASP A 321 4.16 -5.14 -6.79
C ASP A 321 4.49 -3.64 -6.77
N TRP A 322 5.63 -3.25 -7.33
CA TRP A 322 6.15 -1.89 -7.29
C TRP A 322 6.70 -1.42 -8.64
N GLN A 323 6.82 -2.33 -9.61
CA GLN A 323 7.25 -2.02 -10.96
C GLN A 323 6.18 -1.24 -11.73
N PRO A 324 6.58 -0.22 -12.51
CA PRO A 324 5.69 0.40 -13.47
C PRO A 324 5.17 -0.60 -14.52
N ALA A 325 3.94 -0.45 -15.02
CA ALA A 325 2.98 0.59 -14.67
C ALA A 325 2.21 0.28 -13.37
N LEU A 326 2.05 1.31 -12.54
CA LEU A 326 1.13 1.31 -11.40
C LEU A 326 -0.05 2.23 -11.70
N MET A 327 -1.16 2.04 -10.98
CA MET A 327 -2.40 2.77 -11.17
C MET A 327 -2.97 3.28 -9.86
N GLN A 328 -3.86 4.26 -9.93
CA GLN A 328 -4.75 4.66 -8.84
C GLN A 328 -6.15 4.97 -9.39
N PRO A 329 -7.22 4.90 -8.59
CA PRO A 329 -8.51 5.43 -8.99
C PRO A 329 -8.50 6.96 -9.06
N ILE A 330 -9.13 7.52 -10.10
CA ILE A 330 -9.34 8.97 -10.21
C ILE A 330 -10.17 9.46 -9.02
N GLY A 331 -9.64 10.39 -8.24
CA GLY A 331 -10.33 10.99 -7.08
C GLY A 331 -10.17 10.24 -5.74
N GLY A 332 -9.27 9.25 -5.67
CA GLY A 332 -8.85 8.60 -4.43
C GLY A 332 -9.11 7.09 -4.37
N MET A 333 -8.30 6.37 -3.58
CA MET A 333 -8.35 4.90 -3.51
C MET A 333 -9.65 4.33 -2.96
N ASP A 334 -10.36 5.12 -2.16
CA ASP A 334 -11.66 4.78 -1.61
C ASP A 334 -12.79 4.74 -2.65
N ARG A 335 -12.59 5.32 -3.85
CA ARG A 335 -13.53 5.24 -4.98
C ARG A 335 -13.95 3.81 -5.30
N ILE A 336 -13.08 2.83 -5.04
CA ILE A 336 -13.38 1.40 -5.24
C ILE A 336 -14.55 0.95 -4.37
N TRP A 337 -14.46 1.14 -3.05
CA TRP A 337 -15.55 0.71 -2.17
C TRP A 337 -16.75 1.66 -2.24
N GLN A 338 -16.53 2.94 -2.54
CA GLN A 338 -17.62 3.89 -2.80
C GLN A 338 -18.48 3.44 -3.98
N GLN A 339 -17.84 2.98 -5.05
CA GLN A 339 -18.54 2.49 -6.23
C GLN A 339 -19.21 1.13 -5.99
N LEU A 340 -18.65 0.28 -5.12
CA LEU A 340 -19.35 -0.92 -4.63
C LEU A 340 -20.66 -0.56 -3.94
N LEU A 341 -20.69 0.46 -3.06
CA LEU A 341 -21.92 0.89 -2.38
C LEU A 341 -23.03 1.28 -3.36
N LEU A 342 -22.67 1.80 -4.54
CA LEU A 342 -23.58 2.30 -5.57
C LEU A 342 -24.02 1.22 -6.58
N GLN A 343 -23.54 -0.02 -6.46
CA GLN A 343 -24.00 -1.12 -7.34
C GLN A 343 -25.44 -1.50 -7.03
N ASP A 344 -26.24 -1.73 -8.08
CA ASP A 344 -27.61 -2.22 -7.96
C ASP A 344 -27.66 -3.64 -7.41
N ILE A 345 -28.66 -3.92 -6.60
CA ILE A 345 -28.94 -5.26 -6.06
C ILE A 345 -30.45 -5.56 -6.14
N PRO A 346 -30.85 -6.84 -6.21
CA PRO A 346 -32.26 -7.18 -6.17
C PRO A 346 -32.86 -6.88 -4.78
N SER A 347 -34.13 -6.47 -4.75
CA SER A 347 -34.85 -6.23 -3.47
C SER A 347 -34.94 -7.47 -2.58
N SER A 348 -34.80 -8.66 -3.15
CA SER A 348 -34.74 -9.93 -2.41
C SER A 348 -33.47 -10.10 -1.59
N ALA A 349 -32.44 -9.27 -1.82
CA ALA A 349 -31.17 -9.34 -1.09
C ALA A 349 -31.25 -8.83 0.34
N PHE A 350 -32.30 -8.08 0.71
CA PHE A 350 -32.46 -7.63 2.09
C PHE A 350 -32.72 -8.82 3.03
N TRP A 351 -31.87 -8.98 4.03
CA TRP A 351 -32.05 -9.96 5.09
C TRP A 351 -33.24 -9.61 6.00
N ASN A 352 -33.36 -8.35 6.42
CA ASN A 352 -34.43 -7.92 7.31
C ASN A 352 -34.97 -6.53 6.91
N HIS A 353 -36.18 -6.52 6.33
CA HIS A 353 -36.84 -5.30 5.87
C HIS A 353 -37.22 -4.30 6.96
N HIS A 354 -37.24 -4.70 8.24
CA HIS A 354 -37.51 -3.79 9.36
C HIS A 354 -36.25 -3.06 9.83
N LEU A 355 -35.09 -3.72 9.75
CA LEU A 355 -33.80 -3.13 10.12
C LEU A 355 -33.15 -2.36 8.96
N GLN A 356 -33.43 -2.76 7.72
CA GLN A 356 -32.96 -2.12 6.51
C GLN A 356 -34.12 -1.33 5.87
N LYS A 357 -34.09 0.00 5.99
CA LYS A 357 -35.16 0.88 5.47
C LYS A 357 -35.33 0.65 3.96
N LYS A 358 -36.56 0.39 3.51
CA LYS A 358 -36.91 0.56 2.09
C LYS A 358 -36.84 2.04 1.74
N THR A 359 -35.89 2.41 0.89
CA THR A 359 -35.59 3.81 0.58
C THR A 359 -36.49 4.41 -0.49
N GLY A 360 -37.58 3.75 -0.90
CA GLY A 360 -38.47 4.20 -1.99
C GLY A 360 -37.79 4.26 -3.38
N ARG A 361 -36.49 3.97 -3.44
CA ARG A 361 -35.62 3.93 -4.62
C ARG A 361 -35.11 2.51 -4.87
N ALA A 362 -34.44 2.33 -6.02
CA ALA A 362 -33.75 1.09 -6.34
C ALA A 362 -32.72 0.74 -5.23
N PRO A 363 -32.73 -0.50 -4.72
CA PRO A 363 -31.77 -0.97 -3.72
C PRO A 363 -30.34 -0.97 -4.25
N LYS A 364 -29.40 -0.57 -3.39
CA LYS A 364 -27.97 -0.60 -3.66
C LYS A 364 -27.23 -1.40 -2.58
N VAL A 365 -26.01 -1.86 -2.86
CA VAL A 365 -25.17 -2.59 -1.88
C VAL A 365 -25.04 -1.83 -0.56
N GLY A 366 -24.90 -0.51 -0.60
CA GLY A 366 -24.80 0.30 0.63
C GLY A 366 -26.03 0.24 1.53
N ASP A 367 -27.21 -0.10 1.01
CA ASP A 367 -28.44 -0.28 1.79
C ASP A 367 -28.41 -1.59 2.63
N LEU A 368 -27.48 -2.51 2.31
CA LEU A 368 -27.25 -3.72 3.11
C LEU A 368 -26.44 -3.47 4.37
N VAL A 369 -25.78 -2.31 4.47
CA VAL A 369 -24.80 -2.01 5.51
C VAL A 369 -25.43 -1.32 6.71
N LEU A 370 -25.19 -1.88 7.89
CA LEU A 370 -25.54 -1.32 9.18
C LEU A 370 -24.27 -0.78 9.86
N LEU A 371 -24.04 0.54 9.74
CA LEU A 371 -22.99 1.25 10.47
C LEU A 371 -23.29 1.29 11.97
N ASN A 372 -22.27 1.42 12.82
CA ASN A 372 -22.36 1.33 14.28
C ASN A 372 -23.02 0.01 14.75
N ALA A 373 -22.71 -1.10 14.07
CA ALA A 373 -23.11 -2.47 14.42
C ALA A 373 -21.89 -3.28 14.84
N LYS A 374 -21.49 -3.18 16.10
CA LYS A 374 -20.35 -3.93 16.61
C LYS A 374 -20.77 -5.36 16.90
N ILE A 375 -20.11 -6.33 16.28
CA ILE A 375 -20.27 -7.74 16.67
C ILE A 375 -19.49 -7.98 17.96
N SER A 376 -20.17 -8.44 19.01
CA SER A 376 -19.58 -8.73 20.32
C SER A 376 -19.40 -10.23 20.57
N LYS A 377 -20.10 -11.09 19.83
CA LYS A 377 -19.98 -12.54 19.93
C LYS A 377 -20.33 -13.23 18.60
N ILE A 378 -19.55 -14.24 18.23
CA ILE A 378 -19.77 -15.12 17.07
C ILE A 378 -19.75 -16.57 17.56
N ILE A 379 -20.76 -17.35 17.19
CA ILE A 379 -20.88 -18.77 17.54
C ILE A 379 -21.06 -19.58 16.26
N ALA A 380 -20.13 -20.47 15.95
CA ALA A 380 -20.32 -21.46 14.89
C ALA A 380 -21.26 -22.57 15.39
N LEU A 381 -22.36 -22.80 14.67
CA LEU A 381 -23.33 -23.84 15.00
C LEU A 381 -23.10 -25.06 14.09
N ASP A 382 -23.78 -26.18 14.39
CA ASP A 382 -23.76 -27.36 13.51
C ASP A 382 -24.34 -27.03 12.13
N ARG A 383 -25.31 -26.11 12.08
CA ARG A 383 -25.86 -25.49 10.88
C ARG A 383 -26.02 -23.99 11.11
N GLY A 384 -25.25 -23.20 10.37
CA GLY A 384 -25.29 -21.74 10.45
C GLY A 384 -24.38 -21.14 11.51
N VAL A 385 -24.58 -19.84 11.75
CA VAL A 385 -23.76 -19.01 12.64
C VAL A 385 -24.67 -18.11 13.46
N GLY A 386 -24.44 -18.05 14.77
CA GLY A 386 -25.12 -17.13 15.69
C GLY A 386 -24.26 -15.89 15.96
N LEU A 387 -24.86 -14.71 15.89
CA LEU A 387 -24.20 -13.43 16.14
C LEU A 387 -24.88 -12.68 17.29
N THR A 388 -24.06 -12.02 18.12
CA THR A 388 -24.55 -10.98 19.05
C THR A 388 -24.07 -9.62 18.57
N ILE A 389 -25.01 -8.71 18.35
CA ILE A 389 -24.80 -7.40 17.73
C ILE A 389 -25.09 -6.32 18.76
N ASP A 390 -24.08 -5.49 19.02
CA ASP A 390 -24.16 -4.31 19.87
C ASP A 390 -24.32 -3.05 19.00
N ARG A 391 -25.40 -2.30 19.27
CA ARG A 391 -25.76 -1.06 18.57
C ARG A 391 -25.47 0.19 19.42
N GLY A 392 -24.84 0.03 20.58
CA GLY A 392 -24.53 1.09 21.55
C GLY A 392 -25.74 1.65 22.31
N LYS A 393 -26.97 1.32 21.91
CA LYS A 393 -28.22 1.73 22.58
C LYS A 393 -29.14 0.52 22.76
N GLY A 394 -29.51 0.23 24.00
CA GLY A 394 -30.40 -0.88 24.34
C GLY A 394 -29.70 -2.24 24.42
N PRO A 395 -30.45 -3.34 24.62
CA PRO A 395 -29.88 -4.68 24.70
C PRO A 395 -29.30 -5.13 23.36
N SER A 396 -28.23 -5.92 23.40
CA SER A 396 -27.65 -6.51 22.18
C SER A 396 -28.66 -7.42 21.48
N LEU A 397 -28.68 -7.37 20.15
CA LEU A 397 -29.50 -8.23 19.31
C LEU A 397 -28.80 -9.58 19.13
N LYS A 398 -29.58 -10.67 19.10
CA LYS A 398 -29.06 -12.02 18.83
C LYS A 398 -29.73 -12.57 17.59
N GLU A 399 -28.94 -12.88 16.58
CA GLU A 399 -29.42 -13.28 15.26
C GLU A 399 -28.72 -14.55 14.78
N LYS A 400 -29.37 -15.30 13.90
CA LYS A 400 -28.81 -16.50 13.26
C LYS A 400 -28.82 -16.34 11.74
N PHE A 401 -27.77 -16.86 11.11
CA PHE A 401 -27.56 -16.82 9.67
C PHE A 401 -27.15 -18.20 9.16
N ASP A 402 -27.43 -18.49 7.89
CA ASP A 402 -26.96 -19.72 7.24
C ASP A 402 -25.44 -19.68 7.06
N PHE A 403 -24.89 -18.52 6.70
CA PHE A 403 -23.45 -18.33 6.53
C PHE A 403 -22.97 -17.02 7.16
N CYS A 404 -21.69 -16.97 7.50
CA CYS A 404 -21.01 -15.76 7.94
C CYS A 404 -19.65 -15.62 7.24
N VAL A 405 -19.36 -14.44 6.71
CA VAL A 405 -18.03 -14.04 6.25
C VAL A 405 -17.53 -12.92 7.13
N SER A 406 -16.53 -13.20 7.96
CA SER A 406 -15.90 -12.17 8.80
C SER A 406 -14.71 -11.54 8.06
N THR A 407 -14.66 -10.21 8.01
CA THR A 407 -13.49 -9.47 7.52
C THR A 407 -12.72 -8.77 8.63
N MET A 408 -12.94 -9.19 9.87
CA MET A 408 -12.17 -8.72 11.01
C MET A 408 -10.72 -9.17 10.89
N ALA A 409 -9.80 -8.34 11.37
CA ALA A 409 -8.42 -8.76 11.61
C ALA A 409 -8.39 -9.96 12.59
N PRO A 410 -7.49 -10.95 12.43
CA PRO A 410 -7.39 -12.11 13.32
C PRO A 410 -7.43 -11.78 14.82
N SER A 411 -6.71 -10.75 15.27
CA SER A 411 -6.69 -10.34 16.69
C SER A 411 -8.02 -9.80 17.20
N LEU A 412 -8.82 -9.17 16.33
CA LEU A 412 -10.15 -8.68 16.69
C LEU A 412 -11.16 -9.84 16.66
N LEU A 413 -11.02 -10.76 15.71
CA LEU A 413 -11.86 -11.96 15.63
C LEU A 413 -11.68 -12.84 16.87
N ASN A 414 -10.44 -13.04 17.32
CA ASN A 414 -10.12 -13.85 18.51
C ASN A 414 -10.89 -13.40 19.77
N ARG A 415 -11.19 -12.11 19.88
CA ARG A 415 -11.88 -11.53 21.05
C ARG A 415 -13.38 -11.84 21.10
N VAL A 416 -13.98 -12.19 19.96
CA VAL A 416 -15.44 -12.32 19.83
C VAL A 416 -15.88 -13.71 19.36
N LEU A 417 -14.96 -14.50 18.79
CA LEU A 417 -15.24 -15.85 18.33
C LEU A 417 -15.29 -16.83 19.51
N VAL A 418 -16.42 -17.52 19.67
CA VAL A 418 -16.53 -18.62 20.63
C VAL A 418 -15.79 -19.83 20.09
N PRO A 419 -14.95 -20.50 20.90
CA PRO A 419 -14.09 -21.59 20.44
C PRO A 419 -14.85 -22.86 20.05
N ASP A 420 -16.06 -23.05 20.56
CA ASP A 420 -16.89 -24.22 20.26
C ASP A 420 -17.13 -24.35 18.75
N ASN A 421 -17.00 -25.57 18.23
CA ASN A 421 -17.14 -25.91 16.81
C ASN A 421 -16.15 -25.23 15.84
N ILE A 422 -15.10 -24.59 16.35
CA ILE A 422 -14.01 -24.02 15.56
C ILE A 422 -12.80 -24.96 15.60
N PRO A 423 -12.10 -25.19 14.46
CA PRO A 423 -10.88 -26.00 14.45
C PRO A 423 -9.83 -25.47 15.45
N PRO A 424 -9.25 -26.32 16.33
CA PRO A 424 -8.24 -25.87 17.29
C PRO A 424 -7.01 -25.22 16.64
N LYS A 425 -6.59 -25.69 15.46
CA LYS A 425 -5.51 -25.07 14.67
C LYS A 425 -5.83 -23.62 14.32
N PHE A 426 -7.06 -23.32 13.94
CA PHE A 426 -7.49 -21.97 13.59
C PHE A 426 -7.43 -21.04 14.81
N LEU A 427 -7.96 -21.49 15.96
CA LEU A 427 -7.89 -20.72 17.21
C LEU A 427 -6.45 -20.42 17.63
N LYS A 428 -5.53 -21.39 17.47
CA LYS A 428 -4.10 -21.18 17.73
C LYS A 428 -3.51 -20.08 16.84
N GLY A 429 -3.86 -20.07 15.55
CA GLY A 429 -3.44 -19.01 14.63
C GLY A 429 -3.97 -17.63 15.05
N LEU A 430 -5.25 -17.54 15.43
CA LEU A 430 -5.85 -16.28 15.93
C LEU A 430 -5.18 -15.79 17.22
N GLN A 431 -4.81 -16.72 18.11
CA GLN A 431 -4.10 -16.41 19.34
C GLN A 431 -2.71 -15.83 19.05
N ALA A 432 -1.95 -16.40 18.11
CA ALA A 432 -0.64 -15.87 17.71
C ALA A 432 -0.72 -14.41 17.23
N PHE A 433 -1.76 -14.06 16.46
CA PHE A 433 -2.03 -12.67 16.08
C PHE A 433 -2.48 -11.77 17.25
N SER A 434 -3.07 -12.33 18.29
CA SER A 434 -3.56 -11.56 19.45
C SER A 434 -2.48 -11.28 20.48
N GLU A 435 -1.48 -12.16 20.56
CA GLU A 435 -0.30 -12.05 21.44
C GLU A 435 0.78 -11.13 20.84
N THR A 436 0.60 -10.68 19.61
CA THR A 436 1.51 -9.81 18.86
C THR A 436 0.89 -8.42 18.65
N GLY A 437 1.72 -7.37 18.61
CA GLY A 437 1.24 -5.99 18.38
C GLY A 437 1.70 -4.94 19.41
N ALA A 438 2.35 -5.34 20.50
CA ALA A 438 3.08 -4.42 21.37
C ALA A 438 4.51 -4.24 20.84
N TRP A 439 4.77 -3.16 20.11
CA TRP A 439 6.16 -2.77 19.81
C TRP A 439 6.76 -2.12 21.06
N PRO A 440 8.00 -2.47 21.47
CA PRO A 440 9.06 -3.14 20.71
C PRO A 440 9.29 -4.62 21.08
N ASP A 441 8.28 -5.37 21.54
CA ASP A 441 8.50 -6.74 22.03
C ASP A 441 9.14 -7.64 20.97
N GLN A 442 10.12 -8.44 21.41
CA GLN A 442 10.94 -9.32 20.57
C GLN A 442 10.17 -10.53 19.99
N THR A 443 8.86 -10.63 20.23
CA THR A 443 7.99 -11.60 19.54
C THR A 443 7.83 -11.21 18.06
N PRO A 444 7.70 -12.18 17.14
CA PRO A 444 7.45 -11.86 15.73
C PRO A 444 6.19 -11.00 15.63
N ASN A 445 6.34 -9.72 15.31
CA ASN A 445 5.18 -8.84 15.25
C ASN A 445 4.41 -9.13 13.95
N LEU A 446 3.26 -9.78 14.09
CA LEU A 446 2.41 -10.11 12.95
C LEU A 446 1.61 -8.90 12.45
N TRP A 447 1.72 -7.74 13.10
CA TRP A 447 1.13 -6.49 12.66
C TRP A 447 2.19 -5.40 12.43
N THR A 448 2.09 -4.76 11.27
CA THR A 448 2.91 -3.60 10.93
C THR A 448 2.15 -2.31 11.25
N PRO A 449 2.62 -1.50 12.22
CA PRO A 449 2.11 -0.15 12.47
C PRO A 449 2.51 0.74 11.29
N ALA A 450 1.68 1.73 11.00
CA ALA A 450 1.87 2.61 9.87
C ALA A 450 1.25 3.97 10.16
N ILE A 451 2.01 5.03 9.94
CA ILE A 451 1.53 6.40 10.08
C ILE A 451 1.72 7.15 8.77
N LYS A 452 0.67 7.88 8.36
CA LYS A 452 0.77 8.87 7.30
C LYS A 452 0.49 10.27 7.83
N VAL A 453 1.19 11.25 7.27
CA VAL A 453 0.88 12.66 7.46
C VAL A 453 0.59 13.28 6.09
N GLY A 454 -0.52 14.00 5.96
CA GLY A 454 -0.87 14.75 4.76
C GLY A 454 -0.67 16.25 4.94
N TRP A 455 -0.23 16.92 3.89
CA TRP A 455 -0.04 18.37 3.83
C TRP A 455 -0.57 18.93 2.52
N GLN A 456 -1.16 20.12 2.56
CA GLN A 456 -1.43 20.88 1.36
C GLN A 456 -0.26 21.82 1.05
N GLY A 457 0.28 21.77 -0.17
CA GLY A 457 1.23 22.78 -0.65
C GLY A 457 0.54 24.12 -0.92
N LYS A 458 1.15 25.24 -0.52
CA LYS A 458 0.70 26.59 -0.92
C LYS A 458 0.85 26.79 -2.43
N ASP A 459 1.89 26.18 -2.97
CA ASP A 459 2.16 25.97 -4.38
C ASP A 459 2.64 24.52 -4.58
N ARG A 460 2.97 24.17 -5.82
CA ARG A 460 3.63 22.90 -6.17
C ARG A 460 5.13 23.13 -6.35
N PHE A 461 5.82 23.57 -5.29
CA PHE A 461 7.27 23.81 -5.30
C PHE A 461 8.07 22.59 -5.78
N TRP A 462 7.60 21.37 -5.52
CA TRP A 462 8.23 20.14 -5.99
C TRP A 462 8.27 20.05 -7.52
N GLU A 463 7.22 20.50 -8.22
CA GLU A 463 7.20 20.56 -9.70
C GLU A 463 8.07 21.71 -10.22
N THR A 464 7.92 22.89 -9.63
CA THR A 464 8.51 24.14 -10.18
C THR A 464 9.97 24.35 -9.82
N LYS A 465 10.45 23.82 -8.68
CA LYS A 465 11.83 23.98 -8.21
C LYS A 465 12.65 22.70 -8.34
N ASN A 466 12.01 21.53 -8.30
CA ASN A 466 12.70 20.23 -8.31
C ASN A 466 12.35 19.35 -9.50
N GLU A 467 11.42 19.77 -10.38
CA GLU A 467 11.00 18.99 -11.56
C GLU A 467 10.43 17.61 -11.20
N ILE A 468 9.80 17.53 -10.02
CA ILE A 468 9.19 16.30 -9.50
C ILE A 468 7.71 16.32 -9.89
N TYR A 469 7.33 15.43 -10.81
CA TYR A 469 5.93 15.18 -11.20
C TYR A 469 5.55 13.75 -10.76
N GLY A 470 4.87 13.65 -9.63
CA GLY A 470 4.60 12.36 -8.96
C GLY A 470 5.87 11.71 -8.38
N GLY A 471 5.73 10.45 -7.95
CA GLY A 471 6.82 9.68 -7.37
C GLY A 471 6.96 9.83 -5.86
N ILE A 472 8.07 9.28 -5.34
CA ILE A 472 8.35 9.23 -3.90
C ILE A 472 9.79 9.66 -3.68
N SER A 473 10.02 10.55 -2.71
CA SER A 473 11.36 10.83 -2.18
C SER A 473 11.54 10.17 -0.83
N TRP A 474 12.77 9.75 -0.54
CA TRP A 474 13.08 8.96 0.65
C TRP A 474 14.14 9.64 1.51
N THR A 475 13.99 9.47 2.82
CA THR A 475 14.91 10.01 3.81
C THR A 475 15.10 9.01 4.95
N THR A 476 16.26 9.03 5.59
CA THR A 476 16.50 8.29 6.84
C THR A 476 15.87 8.95 8.07
N ASP A 477 15.29 10.15 7.90
CA ASP A 477 14.48 10.82 8.92
C ASP A 477 13.23 10.01 9.31
N ILE A 478 12.65 10.29 10.48
CA ILE A 478 11.47 9.58 11.01
C ILE A 478 10.26 9.63 10.08
N ILE A 479 10.18 10.62 9.19
CA ILE A 479 9.10 10.70 8.19
C ILE A 479 9.17 9.60 7.13
N GLY A 480 10.36 9.01 6.94
CA GLY A 480 10.69 7.92 6.00
C GLY A 480 10.63 8.31 4.53
N GLN A 481 9.55 8.95 4.10
CA GLN A 481 9.30 9.30 2.70
C GLN A 481 8.24 10.39 2.53
N ILE A 482 8.33 11.09 1.40
CA ILE A 482 7.31 12.03 0.91
C ILE A 482 6.77 11.53 -0.43
N TRP A 483 5.44 11.46 -0.55
CA TRP A 483 4.78 11.11 -1.82
C TRP A 483 4.23 12.38 -2.46
N TYR A 484 4.50 12.53 -3.75
CA TYR A 484 3.97 13.62 -4.57
C TYR A 484 2.74 13.14 -5.33
N PRO A 485 1.71 13.99 -5.47
CA PRO A 485 0.50 13.63 -6.21
C PRO A 485 0.84 13.23 -7.65
N SER A 486 0.21 12.15 -8.12
CA SER A 486 0.31 11.69 -9.52
C SER A 486 -0.76 12.33 -10.42
N GLU A 487 -1.65 13.10 -9.80
CA GLU A 487 -2.77 13.80 -10.38
C GLU A 487 -2.55 15.32 -10.43
N ASP A 488 -3.36 15.98 -11.28
CA ASP A 488 -3.45 17.43 -11.38
C ASP A 488 -2.09 18.13 -11.55
N PHE A 489 -1.22 17.60 -12.44
CA PHE A 489 0.05 18.24 -12.77
C PHE A 489 -0.15 19.68 -13.22
N THR A 490 0.79 20.57 -12.84
CA THR A 490 0.74 22.02 -13.11
C THR A 490 -0.39 22.77 -12.39
N ALA A 491 -1.18 22.09 -11.56
CA ALA A 491 -2.16 22.77 -10.72
C ALA A 491 -1.49 23.76 -9.75
N ARG A 492 -2.26 24.70 -9.24
CA ARG A 492 -1.77 25.71 -8.30
C ARG A 492 -1.43 25.17 -6.90
N THR A 493 -1.93 23.99 -6.53
CA THR A 493 -1.82 23.38 -5.20
C THR A 493 -1.87 21.85 -5.35
N GLY A 494 -1.55 21.12 -4.30
CA GLY A 494 -1.70 19.67 -4.25
C GLY A 494 -1.57 19.13 -2.83
N ILE A 495 -1.92 17.86 -2.64
CA ILE A 495 -1.76 17.17 -1.36
C ILE A 495 -0.55 16.26 -1.42
N LEU A 496 0.41 16.50 -0.53
CA LEU A 496 1.56 15.64 -0.29
C LEU A 496 1.21 14.63 0.79
N THR A 497 1.67 13.38 0.64
CA THR A 497 1.87 12.51 1.81
C THR A 497 3.23 12.89 2.39
N GLY A 498 3.25 13.84 3.34
CA GLY A 498 4.46 14.42 3.93
C GLY A 498 5.17 13.53 4.97
N ALA A 499 4.57 12.41 5.34
CA ALA A 499 5.27 11.31 6.00
C ALA A 499 4.56 9.99 5.67
N TYR A 500 5.31 8.92 5.46
CA TYR A 500 4.79 7.56 5.51
C TYR A 500 5.84 6.62 6.09
N ASN A 501 5.72 6.35 7.39
CA ASN A 501 6.59 5.42 8.09
C ASN A 501 5.82 4.17 8.51
N ARG A 502 6.58 3.11 8.82
CA ARG A 502 6.07 1.78 9.18
C ARG A 502 6.98 1.11 10.21
N GLY A 503 6.47 0.06 10.86
CA GLY A 503 7.26 -0.72 11.82
C GLY A 503 7.74 0.12 13.01
N GLU A 504 9.00 -0.07 13.41
CA GLU A 504 9.59 0.61 14.57
C GLU A 504 9.47 2.14 14.50
N GLN A 505 9.77 2.75 13.35
CA GLN A 505 9.65 4.20 13.17
C GLN A 505 8.22 4.68 13.39
N ALA A 506 7.22 3.96 12.87
CA ALA A 506 5.81 4.26 13.10
C ALA A 506 5.42 4.13 14.58
N SER A 507 5.95 3.12 15.29
CA SER A 507 5.72 2.95 16.73
C SER A 507 6.32 4.07 17.57
N VAL A 508 7.50 4.57 17.21
CA VAL A 508 8.11 5.75 17.85
C VAL A 508 7.28 6.99 17.56
N PHE A 509 6.92 7.20 16.28
CA PHE A 509 6.15 8.35 15.84
C PHE A 509 4.73 8.38 16.41
N ALA A 510 4.14 7.21 16.71
CA ALA A 510 2.83 7.08 17.34
C ALA A 510 2.74 7.72 18.73
N LYS A 511 3.85 7.84 19.45
CA LYS A 511 3.92 8.42 20.81
C LYS A 511 3.72 9.93 20.82
N GLN A 512 3.80 10.57 19.66
CA GLN A 512 3.59 12.01 19.50
C GLN A 512 2.11 12.35 19.35
N ASN A 513 1.71 13.50 19.87
CA ASN A 513 0.40 14.10 19.58
C ASN A 513 0.36 14.67 18.14
N GLN A 514 -0.82 15.13 17.70
CA GLN A 514 -0.99 15.62 16.33
C GLN A 514 -0.07 16.81 15.99
N PRO A 515 -0.02 17.93 16.76
CA PRO A 515 0.89 19.03 16.50
C PRO A 515 2.37 18.61 16.37
N GLU A 516 2.84 17.70 17.21
CA GLU A 516 4.20 17.16 17.17
C GLU A 516 4.47 16.39 15.88
N ARG A 517 3.55 15.50 15.46
CA ARG A 517 3.68 14.76 14.19
C ARG A 517 3.72 15.69 12.99
N LEU A 518 2.90 16.74 13.00
CA LEU A 518 2.91 17.77 11.95
C LEU A 518 4.25 18.54 11.95
N ALA A 519 4.72 18.99 13.12
CA ALA A 519 6.00 19.69 13.22
C ALA A 519 7.17 18.83 12.73
N ALA A 520 7.22 17.55 13.13
CA ALA A 520 8.21 16.60 12.67
C ALA A 520 8.14 16.38 11.14
N ALA A 521 6.93 16.26 10.57
CA ALA A 521 6.74 16.15 9.12
C ALA A 521 7.29 17.37 8.36
N LYS A 522 7.12 18.58 8.89
CA LYS A 522 7.73 19.81 8.34
C LYS A 522 9.25 19.81 8.41
N THR A 523 9.81 19.38 9.53
CA THR A 523 11.26 19.26 9.69
C THR A 523 11.83 18.27 8.69
N GLY A 524 11.21 17.10 8.53
CA GLY A 524 11.60 16.10 7.53
C GLY A 524 11.43 16.61 6.10
N LEU A 525 10.38 17.40 5.81
CA LEU A 525 10.26 18.08 4.52
C LEU A 525 11.47 18.99 4.24
N GLY A 526 11.93 19.76 5.22
CA GLY A 526 13.09 20.64 5.08
C GLY A 526 14.40 19.93 4.75
N LYS A 527 14.53 18.65 5.14
CA LYS A 527 15.67 17.82 4.76
C LYS A 527 15.68 17.51 3.26
N LEU A 528 14.52 17.23 2.67
CA LEU A 528 14.38 16.95 1.24
C LEU A 528 14.29 18.23 0.40
N HIS A 529 13.53 19.22 0.88
CA HIS A 529 13.22 20.49 0.22
C HIS A 529 13.59 21.67 1.11
N LYS A 530 14.88 21.95 1.20
CA LYS A 530 15.44 23.01 2.05
C LYS A 530 14.78 24.36 1.77
N GLY A 531 14.19 24.96 2.80
CA GLY A 531 13.52 26.27 2.73
C GLY A 531 12.02 26.22 2.40
N GLU A 532 11.46 25.04 2.12
CA GLU A 532 10.05 24.87 1.76
C GLU A 532 9.15 24.46 2.95
N GLU A 533 9.68 24.41 4.18
CA GLU A 533 8.95 23.99 5.39
C GLU A 533 7.72 24.86 5.66
N ASN A 534 7.78 26.13 5.28
CA ASN A 534 6.70 27.11 5.40
C ASN A 534 5.77 27.15 4.17
N ASN A 535 6.07 26.37 3.13
CA ASN A 535 5.27 26.26 1.91
C ASN A 535 4.22 25.15 1.97
N VAL A 536 4.05 24.52 3.14
CA VAL A 536 2.99 23.55 3.40
C VAL A 536 2.06 23.98 4.53
N THR A 537 0.77 23.69 4.40
CA THR A 537 -0.32 24.06 5.31
C THR A 537 -1.35 22.92 5.48
N HIS A 538 -2.38 23.14 6.31
CA HIS A 538 -3.54 22.27 6.49
C HIS A 538 -3.20 20.79 6.78
N GLY A 539 -2.33 20.53 7.75
CA GLY A 539 -1.82 19.17 8.02
C GLY A 539 -2.80 18.23 8.72
N MET A 540 -2.70 16.93 8.46
CA MET A 540 -3.43 15.86 9.17
C MET A 540 -2.59 14.59 9.33
N SER A 541 -2.81 13.77 10.38
CA SER A 541 -1.97 12.59 10.66
C SER A 541 -2.74 11.35 11.11
N ILE A 542 -2.64 10.24 10.39
CA ILE A 542 -3.36 8.99 10.66
C ILE A 542 -2.38 7.93 11.17
N ALA A 543 -2.59 7.41 12.38
CA ALA A 543 -1.87 6.23 12.89
C ALA A 543 -2.76 4.98 12.89
N TRP A 544 -2.55 4.05 11.94
CA TRP A 544 -3.46 2.92 11.71
C TRP A 544 -3.59 1.96 12.89
N GLN A 545 -2.50 1.73 13.62
CA GLN A 545 -2.50 0.92 14.84
C GLN A 545 -3.31 1.55 15.98
N LEU A 546 -3.63 2.85 15.90
CA LEU A 546 -4.44 3.59 16.86
C LEU A 546 -5.81 3.98 16.31
N MET A 547 -6.20 3.54 15.11
CA MET A 547 -7.55 3.79 14.58
C MET A 547 -8.59 2.89 15.26
N PRO A 548 -9.82 3.39 15.54
CA PRO A 548 -10.91 2.55 16.03
C PRO A 548 -11.12 1.31 15.15
N HIS A 549 -11.33 0.16 15.79
CA HIS A 549 -11.57 -1.12 15.11
C HIS A 549 -10.47 -1.60 14.16
N GLN A 550 -9.26 -1.04 14.27
CA GLN A 550 -8.06 -1.48 13.56
C GLN A 550 -6.98 -1.91 14.55
N VAL A 551 -6.01 -2.70 14.06
CA VAL A 551 -4.90 -3.25 14.87
C VAL A 551 -3.52 -2.90 14.30
N GLY A 552 -3.46 -2.37 13.09
CA GLY A 552 -2.22 -2.01 12.39
C GLY A 552 -2.53 -1.50 10.98
N GLY A 553 -1.49 -1.12 10.24
CA GLY A 553 -1.60 -0.82 8.81
C GLY A 553 -1.89 -2.08 8.00
N TRP A 554 -1.14 -3.15 8.25
CA TRP A 554 -1.34 -4.47 7.66
C TRP A 554 -0.71 -5.57 8.51
N ALA A 555 -1.07 -6.82 8.22
CA ALA A 555 -0.37 -7.95 8.79
C ALA A 555 0.99 -8.10 8.11
N SER A 556 2.05 -8.48 8.82
CA SER A 556 3.32 -8.87 8.19
C SER A 556 3.08 -9.98 7.16
N ASP A 557 3.96 -10.17 6.17
CA ASP A 557 3.83 -11.15 5.08
C ASP A 557 3.82 -12.61 5.57
N THR A 558 2.73 -12.97 6.26
CA THR A 558 2.66 -14.10 7.19
C THR A 558 2.81 -15.40 6.41
N ALA A 559 2.28 -15.46 5.19
CA ALA A 559 2.43 -16.63 4.32
C ALA A 559 3.91 -16.95 3.99
N SER A 560 4.77 -15.93 3.91
CA SER A 560 6.19 -16.10 3.59
C SER A 560 7.07 -16.14 4.84
N THR A 561 6.76 -15.30 5.83
CA THR A 561 7.58 -15.10 7.05
C THR A 561 7.17 -16.01 8.20
N SER A 562 5.95 -16.55 8.20
CA SER A 562 5.40 -17.42 9.24
C SER A 562 4.37 -18.42 8.65
N PRO A 563 4.79 -19.27 7.70
CA PRO A 563 3.88 -20.12 6.91
C PRO A 563 2.98 -21.01 7.77
N ASP A 564 3.49 -21.55 8.89
CA ASP A 564 2.70 -22.34 9.82
C ASP A 564 1.54 -21.55 10.46
N VAL A 565 1.77 -20.27 10.76
CA VAL A 565 0.74 -19.38 11.29
C VAL A 565 -0.29 -19.05 10.20
N TYR A 566 0.17 -18.84 8.97
CA TYR A 566 -0.71 -18.61 7.83
C TYR A 566 -1.60 -19.84 7.53
N GLU A 567 -1.05 -21.05 7.54
CA GLU A 567 -1.81 -22.30 7.44
C GLU A 567 -2.87 -22.38 8.55
N GLN A 568 -2.48 -22.08 9.79
CA GLN A 568 -3.40 -22.08 10.93
C GLN A 568 -4.57 -21.11 10.72
N ILE A 569 -4.32 -19.85 10.39
CA ILE A 569 -5.40 -18.86 10.17
C ILE A 569 -6.21 -19.10 8.89
N THR A 570 -5.80 -20.03 8.02
CA THR A 570 -6.58 -20.42 6.83
C THR A 570 -7.20 -21.81 6.96
N THR A 571 -7.06 -22.47 8.12
CA THR A 571 -7.67 -23.77 8.41
C THR A 571 -9.15 -23.61 8.79
N PHE A 572 -10.01 -23.38 7.81
CA PHE A 572 -11.46 -23.35 8.01
C PHE A 572 -12.04 -24.77 8.17
N LYS A 573 -13.21 -24.88 8.78
CA LYS A 573 -13.96 -26.14 8.81
C LYS A 573 -14.42 -26.48 7.39
N GLU A 574 -14.07 -27.67 6.92
CA GLU A 574 -14.55 -28.17 5.63
C GLU A 574 -16.08 -28.25 5.62
N ASN A 575 -16.72 -27.74 4.56
CA ASN A 575 -18.18 -27.59 4.48
C ASN A 575 -18.79 -26.85 5.69
N GLY A 576 -18.05 -25.87 6.24
CA GLY A 576 -18.47 -25.04 7.35
C GLY A 576 -19.46 -23.94 6.96
N TYR A 577 -19.83 -23.12 7.95
CA TYR A 577 -20.76 -21.99 7.77
C TYR A 577 -20.12 -20.64 8.14
N PHE A 578 -18.88 -20.66 8.64
CA PHE A 578 -18.12 -19.49 9.04
C PHE A 578 -16.80 -19.45 8.26
N TYR A 579 -16.59 -18.34 7.56
CA TYR A 579 -15.40 -18.09 6.74
C TYR A 579 -14.83 -16.72 7.06
N CYS A 580 -13.56 -16.51 6.69
CA CYS A 580 -12.92 -15.20 6.79
C CYS A 580 -12.45 -14.72 5.43
N ALA A 581 -12.42 -13.39 5.26
CA ALA A 581 -11.92 -12.72 4.07
C ALA A 581 -11.27 -11.37 4.41
N GLY A 582 -10.40 -10.85 3.57
CA GLY A 582 -9.56 -9.68 3.81
C GLY A 582 -8.10 -9.94 3.40
N ASP A 583 -7.32 -8.88 3.26
CA ASP A 583 -5.91 -8.94 2.86
C ASP A 583 -5.08 -9.90 3.74
N THR A 584 -5.31 -9.91 5.06
CA THR A 584 -4.60 -10.81 6.00
C THR A 584 -4.87 -12.30 5.75
N TRP A 585 -6.01 -12.63 5.13
CA TRP A 585 -6.42 -14.01 4.82
C TRP A 585 -6.00 -14.41 3.40
N SER A 586 -4.91 -13.81 2.91
CA SER A 586 -4.38 -14.00 1.57
C SER A 586 -2.85 -13.95 1.58
N TYR A 587 -2.25 -14.31 0.45
CA TYR A 587 -0.81 -14.14 0.21
C TYR A 587 -0.40 -12.67 -0.03
N TRP A 588 -1.33 -11.71 0.01
CA TRP A 588 -1.09 -10.30 -0.23
C TRP A 588 -1.61 -9.40 0.92
N PRO A 589 -1.10 -9.54 2.15
CA PRO A 589 -1.44 -8.62 3.21
C PRO A 589 -0.99 -7.19 2.84
N GLY A 590 -1.75 -6.18 3.26
CA GLY A 590 -1.47 -4.77 2.91
C GLY A 590 -1.90 -4.37 1.50
N TRP A 591 -2.41 -5.30 0.69
CA TRP A 591 -2.89 -5.02 -0.67
C TRP A 591 -4.39 -5.28 -0.82
N GLN A 592 -5.06 -4.39 -1.56
CA GLN A 592 -6.50 -4.54 -1.83
C GLN A 592 -6.82 -5.77 -2.70
N VAL A 593 -5.89 -6.24 -3.54
CA VAL A 593 -6.09 -7.49 -4.30
C VAL A 593 -6.25 -8.69 -3.37
N GLY A 594 -5.49 -8.75 -2.27
CA GLY A 594 -5.64 -9.79 -1.25
C GLY A 594 -7.02 -9.78 -0.60
N SER A 595 -7.59 -8.59 -0.39
CA SER A 595 -8.97 -8.44 0.09
C SER A 595 -10.01 -8.97 -0.90
N VAL A 596 -9.82 -8.74 -2.20
CA VAL A 596 -10.74 -9.21 -3.25
C VAL A 596 -10.60 -10.72 -3.46
N ALA A 597 -9.38 -11.23 -3.58
CA ALA A 597 -9.10 -12.64 -3.80
C ALA A 597 -9.63 -13.51 -2.63
N SER A 598 -9.36 -13.13 -1.38
CA SER A 598 -9.89 -13.85 -0.22
C SER A 598 -11.43 -13.77 -0.11
N ALA A 599 -12.05 -12.68 -0.53
CA ALA A 599 -13.52 -12.59 -0.62
C ALA A 599 -14.07 -13.61 -1.63
N TYR A 600 -13.42 -13.76 -2.79
CA TYR A 600 -13.77 -14.77 -3.79
C TYR A 600 -13.58 -16.20 -3.26
N CYS A 601 -12.50 -16.48 -2.52
CA CYS A 601 -12.32 -17.77 -1.85
C CYS A 601 -13.47 -18.08 -0.87
N ALA A 602 -13.89 -17.11 -0.06
CA ALA A 602 -14.99 -17.29 0.89
C ALA A 602 -16.34 -17.53 0.18
N ILE A 603 -16.60 -16.82 -0.92
CA ILE A 603 -17.80 -17.02 -1.75
C ILE A 603 -17.81 -18.42 -2.37
N ASP A 604 -16.68 -18.88 -2.90
CA ASP A 604 -16.58 -20.22 -3.49
C ASP A 604 -16.77 -21.31 -2.43
N ALA A 605 -16.22 -21.12 -1.22
CA ALA A 605 -16.40 -22.05 -0.11
C ALA A 605 -17.88 -22.17 0.32
N ILE A 606 -18.62 -21.05 0.35
CA ILE A 606 -20.08 -21.06 0.56
C ILE A 606 -20.77 -21.85 -0.56
N ALA A 607 -20.39 -21.59 -1.82
CA ALA A 607 -20.99 -22.28 -2.95
C ALA A 607 -20.74 -23.80 -2.94
N ASN A 608 -19.53 -24.22 -2.57
CA ASN A 608 -19.19 -25.63 -2.46
C ASN A 608 -19.95 -26.31 -1.32
N THR A 609 -20.14 -25.62 -0.19
CA THR A 609 -20.96 -26.14 0.92
C THR A 609 -22.42 -26.36 0.50
N ILE A 610 -23.00 -25.43 -0.27
CA ILE A 610 -24.37 -25.58 -0.80
C ILE A 610 -24.45 -26.74 -1.79
N ARG A 611 -23.50 -26.84 -2.72
CA ARG A 611 -23.43 -27.91 -3.72
C ARG A 611 -23.29 -29.31 -3.09
N ALA A 612 -22.62 -29.40 -1.95
CA ALA A 612 -22.49 -30.64 -1.17
C ALA A 612 -23.80 -31.10 -0.51
N GLY A 613 -24.90 -30.33 -0.62
CA GLY A 613 -26.24 -30.73 -0.19
C GLY A 613 -26.48 -30.68 1.32
N LYS A 614 -25.77 -29.80 2.05
CA LYS A 614 -25.89 -29.64 3.51
C LYS A 614 -26.67 -28.41 3.95
#